data_AF-G4RND4-F1
#
_entry.id   AF-G4RND4-F1
#
_cell.length_a   1.000
_cell.length_b   1.000
_cell.length_c   1.000
_cell.angle_alpha   90.00
_cell.angle_beta   90.00
_cell.angle_gamma   90.00
#
_symmetry.space_group_name_H-M   'P 1'
#
loop_
_entity.id
_entity.type
_entity.pdbx_description
1 polymer ?
#
loop_
_entity_poly.entity_id
_entity_poly.type
_entity_poly.pdbx_seq_one_letter_code
_entity_poly.pdbx_strand_id
1 'polypeptide(L)'
;MTEKFRERVRLYREAGIAIESLSLGCSVKVDLYDVLYPAVQLLKDEIKRLNLIIAPREDVAIMPGERAELARFFLDVENPSLEPEVIERLSPTLAVVLVQLYMGKAGSPDRFAEHVAGLYKALGSSRHRVWLGKGHSIVSTKQGAEFFMVDFLRAEGGAGYILANNDTIQVVDPSEDFDSSLQVAVAINNALNDLYTKGAYRDVKIAPVYDAPPQYLRSLEARVRSYASSLGELVEAPQPGRGYLLIGATAYAHLDREPPTFYDKLSEDFYIVLTRPIGELALFTTYVAVNTDEALLKSFESRVMPLEDLERAKRRVLEIMATPNVEAARAIYDFLPDLGEKFDARSHIAATIDVSGPGIFVFKEVAERSSVDVELFDVPLMDPNISRFAAENYVMPDATAGTNGAIAIFAHKSLLDPLLDRLAKIPHLRPAVVGRVLGRGDGRLIVPQEALQYISSRRLREKLTGTAPVLGGLARVVERPARARAYVEGEVQGVGFRPIVRARARALGLTGYAANLPDGRVEVVAEGDAERVKKLVEELCRGFNCRVAEVIWEGYTGAYSDFEIG
;
A
#
# COMPACT_ATOMS: atom_id res chain seq x y z
N MET A 1 -16.17 -24.80 -22.28
CA MET A 1 -15.66 -23.55 -22.89
C MET A 1 -16.54 -23.09 -24.04
N THR A 2 -17.20 -21.95 -23.84
CA THR A 2 -18.00 -21.27 -24.88
C THR A 2 -17.10 -20.84 -26.05
N GLU A 3 -17.67 -20.70 -27.24
CA GLU A 3 -16.92 -20.31 -28.44
C GLU A 3 -16.32 -18.90 -28.30
N LYS A 4 -17.12 -17.95 -27.82
CA LYS A 4 -16.71 -16.58 -27.48
C LYS A 4 -15.53 -16.54 -26.51
N PHE A 5 -15.52 -17.38 -25.47
CA PHE A 5 -14.41 -17.41 -24.52
C PHE A 5 -13.14 -18.05 -25.11
N ARG A 6 -13.26 -19.04 -26.02
CA ARG A 6 -12.09 -19.60 -26.72
C ARG A 6 -11.35 -18.56 -27.55
N GLU A 7 -12.07 -17.65 -28.20
CA GLU A 7 -11.46 -16.54 -28.94
C GLU A 7 -10.70 -15.60 -28.01
N ARG A 8 -11.28 -15.28 -26.84
CA ARG A 8 -10.60 -14.50 -25.79
C ARG A 8 -9.34 -15.19 -25.28
N VAL A 9 -9.37 -16.48 -25.00
CA VAL A 9 -8.18 -17.27 -24.60
C VAL A 9 -7.08 -17.15 -25.65
N ARG A 10 -7.42 -17.29 -26.93
CA ARG A 10 -6.43 -17.14 -28.03
C ARG A 10 -5.80 -15.76 -28.04
N LEU A 11 -6.63 -14.72 -27.97
CA LEU A 11 -6.19 -13.32 -27.92
C LEU A 11 -5.19 -13.13 -26.77
N TYR A 12 -5.59 -13.40 -25.53
CA TYR A 12 -4.72 -13.22 -24.35
C TYR A 12 -3.43 -14.05 -24.40
N ARG A 13 -3.50 -15.26 -24.96
CA ARG A 13 -2.30 -16.10 -25.13
C ARG A 13 -1.31 -15.52 -26.13
N GLU A 14 -1.75 -14.82 -27.18
CA GLU A 14 -0.86 -14.06 -28.08
C GLU A 14 -0.14 -12.92 -27.36
N ALA A 15 -0.76 -12.33 -26.34
CA ALA A 15 -0.11 -11.36 -25.45
C ALA A 15 0.76 -12.01 -24.37
N GLY A 16 0.91 -13.33 -24.40
CA GLY A 16 1.69 -14.12 -23.46
C GLY A 16 0.93 -14.49 -22.19
N ILE A 17 -0.34 -14.11 -22.03
CA ILE A 17 -1.13 -14.35 -20.83
C ILE A 17 -2.00 -15.59 -20.99
N ALA A 18 -1.77 -16.59 -20.15
CA ALA A 18 -2.57 -17.80 -20.10
C ALA A 18 -3.69 -17.64 -19.07
N ILE A 19 -4.81 -17.05 -19.49
CA ILE A 19 -5.98 -16.77 -18.63
C ILE A 19 -6.60 -18.03 -18.02
N GLU A 20 -6.34 -19.19 -18.61
CA GLU A 20 -6.76 -20.52 -18.16
C GLU A 20 -5.84 -21.14 -17.10
N SER A 21 -4.57 -20.73 -17.02
CA SER A 21 -3.61 -21.22 -16.02
C SER A 21 -3.47 -20.28 -14.83
N LEU A 22 -4.02 -19.07 -14.94
CA LEU A 22 -4.23 -18.21 -13.80
C LEU A 22 -5.29 -18.89 -12.93
N SER A 23 -4.97 -19.20 -11.67
CA SER A 23 -5.99 -19.55 -10.69
C SER A 23 -7.08 -18.51 -10.81
N LEU A 24 -8.29 -18.98 -11.06
CA LEU A 24 -9.55 -18.24 -11.11
C LEU A 24 -9.45 -17.07 -10.11
N GLY A 25 -9.28 -15.85 -10.61
CA GLY A 25 -8.65 -14.80 -9.82
C GLY A 25 -7.83 -13.88 -10.71
N CYS A 26 -8.46 -12.88 -11.32
CA CYS A 26 -7.73 -11.81 -12.01
C CYS A 26 -6.88 -11.02 -11.02
N SER A 27 -5.68 -11.52 -10.73
CA SER A 27 -4.56 -10.77 -10.18
C SER A 27 -3.32 -11.66 -10.30
N VAL A 28 -2.50 -11.39 -11.31
CA VAL A 28 -1.17 -12.00 -11.43
C VAL A 28 -0.22 -11.32 -10.44
N LYS A 29 -0.69 -11.09 -9.20
CA LYS A 29 0.06 -10.53 -8.07
C LYS A 29 0.73 -11.70 -7.35
N VAL A 30 1.92 -11.47 -6.82
CA VAL A 30 2.57 -12.43 -5.93
C VAL A 30 1.69 -12.62 -4.69
N ASP A 31 1.44 -13.86 -4.28
CA ASP A 31 0.62 -14.13 -3.09
C ASP A 31 1.21 -13.43 -1.86
N LEU A 32 0.43 -12.53 -1.28
CA LEU A 32 0.86 -11.68 -0.18
C LEU A 32 1.23 -12.51 1.06
N TYR A 33 0.43 -13.53 1.37
CA TYR A 33 0.50 -14.26 2.63
C TYR A 33 1.40 -15.49 2.60
N ASP A 34 1.59 -16.05 1.41
CA ASP A 34 2.29 -17.31 1.22
C ASP A 34 3.66 -17.11 0.59
N VAL A 35 3.89 -16.00 -0.10
CA VAL A 35 5.17 -15.69 -0.74
C VAL A 35 5.74 -14.36 -0.26
N LEU A 36 5.06 -13.24 -0.48
CA LEU A 36 5.65 -11.91 -0.30
C LEU A 36 5.99 -11.61 1.16
N TYR A 37 5.03 -11.70 2.10
CA TYR A 37 5.29 -11.36 3.50
C TYR A 37 6.31 -12.28 4.15
N PRO A 38 6.28 -13.61 3.94
CA PRO A 38 7.36 -14.49 4.37
C PRO A 38 8.71 -14.10 3.75
N ALA A 39 8.78 -13.78 2.46
CA ALA A 39 10.02 -13.38 1.80
C ALA A 39 10.62 -12.10 2.38
N VAL A 40 9.80 -11.08 2.62
CA VAL A 40 10.26 -9.82 3.24
C VAL A 40 10.80 -10.07 4.66
N GLN A 41 10.21 -11.00 5.41
CA GLN A 41 10.74 -11.38 6.73
C GLN A 41 12.11 -12.06 6.64
N LEU A 42 12.33 -12.91 5.64
CA LEU A 42 13.64 -13.53 5.39
C LEU A 42 14.72 -12.48 5.11
N LEU A 43 14.37 -11.41 4.39
CA LEU A 43 15.30 -10.34 4.03
C LEU A 43 15.53 -9.30 5.14
N LYS A 44 14.77 -9.34 6.22
CA LYS A 44 14.73 -8.27 7.23
C LYS A 44 16.11 -7.92 7.80
N ASP A 45 16.91 -8.92 8.15
CA ASP A 45 18.23 -8.67 8.76
C ASP A 45 19.30 -8.31 7.73
N GLU A 46 19.14 -8.71 6.47
CA GLU A 46 20.00 -8.29 5.38
C GLU A 46 19.74 -6.82 5.01
N ILE A 47 18.46 -6.44 4.87
CA ILE A 47 18.03 -5.06 4.59
C ILE A 47 18.55 -4.09 5.65
N LYS A 48 18.51 -4.46 6.93
CA LYS A 48 19.04 -3.62 8.03
C LYS A 48 20.53 -3.28 7.91
N ARG A 49 21.29 -4.09 7.17
CA ARG A 49 22.73 -3.84 6.94
C ARG A 49 22.99 -2.95 5.72
N LEU A 50 21.96 -2.71 4.91
CA LEU A 50 22.04 -1.86 3.73
C LEU A 50 21.78 -0.40 4.12
N ASN A 51 22.28 0.53 3.30
CA ASN A 51 22.07 1.96 3.51
C ASN A 51 20.68 2.43 3.02
N LEU A 52 19.62 1.75 3.49
CA LEU A 52 18.23 2.00 3.13
C LEU A 52 17.40 2.37 4.36
N ILE A 53 16.25 3.01 4.11
CA ILE A 53 15.21 3.24 5.11
C ILE A 53 13.97 2.50 4.63
N ILE A 54 13.40 1.62 5.45
CA ILE A 54 12.11 0.98 5.10
C ILE A 54 11.02 1.91 5.59
N ALA A 55 10.23 2.47 4.67
CA ALA A 55 9.14 3.37 5.02
C ALA A 55 8.08 2.66 5.89
N PRO A 56 7.34 3.41 6.74
CA PRO A 56 6.19 2.86 7.44
C PRO A 56 5.23 2.16 6.48
N ARG A 57 4.76 0.96 6.85
CA ARG A 57 3.78 0.24 6.04
C ARG A 57 2.47 1.02 6.03
N GLU A 58 2.14 1.52 4.86
CA GLU A 58 0.91 2.22 4.49
C GLU A 58 0.54 1.75 3.09
N ASP A 59 -0.73 1.86 2.71
CA ASP A 59 -1.16 1.59 1.33
C ASP A 59 -0.56 2.57 0.33
N VAL A 60 0.01 3.68 0.81
CA VAL A 60 0.66 4.73 0.02
C VAL A 60 1.91 5.21 0.75
N ALA A 61 2.99 5.47 0.04
CA ALA A 61 4.15 6.10 0.64
C ALA A 61 3.82 7.56 0.95
N ILE A 62 4.11 8.01 2.17
CA ILE A 62 3.86 9.38 2.62
C ILE A 62 5.20 9.98 3.06
N MET A 63 5.57 11.12 2.49
CA MET A 63 6.79 11.83 2.83
C MET A 63 6.54 13.34 2.91
N PRO A 64 7.22 14.07 3.81
CA PRO A 64 7.13 15.53 3.83
C PRO A 64 7.54 16.14 2.49
N GLY A 65 6.81 17.16 2.05
CA GLY A 65 7.11 17.90 0.84
C GLY A 65 5.87 18.48 0.15
N GLU A 66 6.07 19.51 -0.67
CA GLU A 66 5.01 20.15 -1.46
C GLU A 66 5.04 19.70 -2.93
N ARG A 67 6.24 19.44 -3.46
CA ARG A 67 6.41 19.02 -4.86
C ARG A 67 7.33 17.81 -4.94
N ALA A 68 7.18 17.04 -6.01
CA ALA A 68 8.09 15.96 -6.32
C ALA A 68 8.38 15.85 -7.82
N GLU A 69 9.62 15.46 -8.11
CA GLU A 69 10.11 15.07 -9.43
C GLU A 69 10.36 13.56 -9.46
N LEU A 70 9.93 12.90 -10.53
CA LEU A 70 10.05 11.45 -10.71
C LEU A 70 11.14 11.12 -11.73
N ALA A 71 11.99 10.14 -11.41
CA ALA A 71 12.93 9.52 -12.35
C ALA A 71 12.80 7.99 -12.30
N ARG A 72 12.44 7.39 -13.44
CA ARG A 72 12.22 5.94 -13.56
C ARG A 72 13.42 5.21 -14.15
N PHE A 73 13.75 4.08 -13.54
CA PHE A 73 14.80 3.16 -13.99
C PHE A 73 14.26 1.74 -14.10
N PHE A 74 14.78 0.99 -15.07
CA PHE A 74 14.57 -0.44 -15.19
C PHE A 74 15.89 -1.17 -14.95
N LEU A 75 15.87 -2.17 -14.07
CA LEU A 75 17.01 -3.00 -13.75
C LEU A 75 16.73 -4.44 -14.19
N ASP A 76 17.80 -5.14 -14.57
CA ASP A 76 17.75 -6.57 -14.86
C ASP A 76 17.51 -7.37 -13.57
N VAL A 77 16.80 -8.49 -13.69
CA VAL A 77 16.45 -9.33 -12.53
C VAL A 77 17.58 -10.25 -12.11
N GLU A 78 18.41 -10.71 -13.05
CA GLU A 78 19.53 -11.62 -12.77
C GLU A 78 20.73 -10.86 -12.19
N ASN A 79 20.98 -9.65 -12.71
CA ASN A 79 22.07 -8.80 -12.25
C ASN A 79 21.61 -7.35 -12.06
N PRO A 80 20.78 -7.07 -11.04
CA PRO A 80 20.31 -5.71 -10.75
C PRO A 80 21.50 -4.82 -10.41
N SER A 81 21.72 -3.80 -11.23
CA SER A 81 22.77 -2.80 -11.00
C SER A 81 22.24 -1.40 -11.25
N LEU A 82 22.69 -0.47 -10.41
CA LEU A 82 22.47 0.95 -10.54
C LEU A 82 23.73 1.64 -10.03
N GLU A 83 24.29 2.56 -10.82
CA GLU A 83 25.49 3.29 -10.42
C GLU A 83 25.19 4.15 -9.18
N PRO A 84 25.97 4.02 -8.08
CA PRO A 84 25.76 4.81 -6.87
C PRO A 84 25.67 6.31 -7.12
N GLU A 85 26.46 6.82 -8.07
CA GLU A 85 26.51 8.23 -8.48
C GLU A 85 25.18 8.72 -9.07
N VAL A 86 24.37 7.83 -9.66
CA VAL A 86 23.02 8.17 -10.15
C VAL A 86 22.11 8.47 -8.97
N ILE A 87 22.14 7.64 -7.93
CA ILE A 87 21.34 7.83 -6.72
C ILE A 87 21.80 9.10 -6.00
N GLU A 88 23.10 9.32 -5.87
CA GLU A 88 23.67 10.52 -5.22
C GLU A 88 23.27 11.79 -5.97
N ARG A 89 23.38 11.81 -7.30
CA ARG A 89 22.98 12.95 -8.13
C ARG A 89 21.48 13.24 -8.06
N LEU A 90 20.64 12.20 -8.07
CA LEU A 90 19.20 12.37 -7.93
C LEU A 90 18.81 12.78 -6.52
N SER A 91 19.58 12.40 -5.50
CA SER A 91 19.29 12.61 -4.09
C SER A 91 17.83 12.29 -3.73
N PRO A 92 17.30 11.11 -4.10
CA PRO A 92 15.88 10.84 -4.00
C PRO A 92 15.45 10.65 -2.55
N THR A 93 14.27 11.16 -2.21
CA THR A 93 13.67 10.96 -0.89
C THR A 93 13.11 9.54 -0.80
N LEU A 94 12.43 9.08 -1.84
CA LEU A 94 11.65 7.86 -1.88
C LEU A 94 11.94 7.04 -3.14
N ALA A 95 11.95 5.72 -3.01
CA ALA A 95 11.89 4.76 -4.11
C ALA A 95 10.58 3.97 -4.03
N VAL A 96 9.78 4.03 -5.09
CA VAL A 96 8.63 3.15 -5.32
C VAL A 96 9.06 2.07 -6.29
N VAL A 97 8.76 0.80 -5.97
CA VAL A 97 9.27 -0.35 -6.72
C VAL A 97 8.15 -1.14 -7.36
N LEU A 98 8.32 -1.54 -8.61
CA LEU A 98 7.53 -2.59 -9.24
C LEU A 98 8.44 -3.76 -9.61
N VAL A 99 8.06 -4.95 -9.17
CA VAL A 99 8.76 -6.21 -9.42
C VAL A 99 7.91 -7.07 -10.35
N GLN A 100 8.38 -7.34 -11.58
CA GLN A 100 7.78 -8.34 -12.45
C GLN A 100 8.73 -9.54 -12.59
N LEU A 101 8.34 -10.70 -12.03
CA LEU A 101 9.13 -11.93 -12.08
C LEU A 101 8.41 -13.03 -12.85
N TYR A 102 9.15 -13.93 -13.48
CA TYR A 102 8.58 -15.12 -14.09
C TYR A 102 8.07 -16.05 -12.99
N MET A 103 6.94 -16.71 -13.24
CA MET A 103 6.26 -17.58 -12.24
C MET A 103 7.17 -18.61 -11.57
N GLY A 104 8.18 -19.13 -12.27
CA GLY A 104 9.15 -20.08 -11.71
C GLY A 104 10.01 -19.51 -10.58
N LYS A 105 10.19 -18.18 -10.53
CA LYS A 105 10.99 -17.44 -9.54
C LYS A 105 10.15 -16.86 -8.39
N ALA A 106 8.85 -16.72 -8.59
CA ALA A 106 7.91 -16.24 -7.57
C ALA A 106 7.12 -17.36 -6.87
N GLY A 107 7.48 -18.63 -7.11
CA GLY A 107 6.75 -19.79 -6.60
C GLY A 107 6.98 -20.13 -5.12
N SER A 108 7.95 -19.50 -4.45
CA SER A 108 8.18 -19.69 -3.01
C SER A 108 8.79 -18.43 -2.36
N PRO A 109 8.64 -18.25 -1.03
CA PRO A 109 9.29 -17.18 -0.29
C PRO A 109 10.79 -17.06 -0.54
N ASP A 110 11.52 -18.17 -0.47
CA ASP A 110 12.99 -18.16 -0.57
C ASP A 110 13.46 -17.73 -1.96
N ARG A 111 12.83 -18.25 -3.02
CA ARG A 111 13.16 -17.86 -4.40
C ARG A 111 12.82 -16.40 -4.67
N PHE A 112 11.68 -15.93 -4.18
CA PHE A 112 11.31 -14.52 -4.32
C PHE A 112 12.31 -13.61 -3.59
N ALA A 113 12.65 -13.97 -2.34
CA ALA A 113 13.62 -13.25 -1.52
C ALA A 113 14.99 -13.15 -2.19
N GLU A 114 15.49 -14.26 -2.75
CA GLU A 114 16.79 -14.32 -3.45
C GLU A 114 16.92 -13.26 -4.54
N HIS A 115 15.90 -13.11 -5.40
CA HIS A 115 15.92 -12.14 -6.49
C HIS A 115 15.78 -10.70 -5.98
N VAL A 116 14.88 -10.46 -5.02
CA VAL A 116 14.62 -9.12 -4.48
C VAL A 116 15.79 -8.60 -3.62
N ALA A 117 16.57 -9.49 -3.00
CA ALA A 117 17.78 -9.10 -2.27
C ALA A 117 18.79 -8.35 -3.15
N GLY A 118 18.93 -8.78 -4.41
CA GLY A 118 19.80 -8.11 -5.38
C GLY A 118 19.35 -6.66 -5.67
N LEU A 119 18.05 -6.45 -5.83
CA LEU A 119 17.48 -5.11 -6.00
C LEU A 119 17.79 -4.22 -4.80
N TYR A 120 17.56 -4.72 -3.58
CA TYR A 120 17.84 -3.92 -2.38
C TYR A 120 19.33 -3.61 -2.22
N LYS A 121 20.23 -4.53 -2.58
CA LYS A 121 21.68 -4.26 -2.62
C LYS A 121 22.02 -3.15 -3.60
N ALA A 122 21.43 -3.16 -4.80
CA ALA A 122 21.64 -2.12 -5.80
C ALA A 122 21.17 -0.74 -5.28
N LEU A 123 19.99 -0.67 -4.67
CA LEU A 123 19.45 0.57 -4.09
C LEU A 123 20.26 1.06 -2.88
N GLY A 124 20.75 0.14 -2.05
CA GLY A 124 21.52 0.43 -0.83
C GLY A 124 23.03 0.63 -1.07
N SER A 125 23.47 0.67 -2.33
CA SER A 125 24.89 0.80 -2.69
C SER A 125 25.43 2.23 -2.59
N SER A 126 24.54 3.23 -2.59
CA SER A 126 24.87 4.65 -2.49
C SER A 126 25.08 5.12 -1.05
N ARG A 127 25.84 6.20 -0.87
CA ARG A 127 25.94 6.90 0.43
C ARG A 127 24.66 7.65 0.79
N HIS A 128 23.86 8.02 -0.19
CA HIS A 128 22.57 8.66 0.02
C HIS A 128 21.53 7.62 0.49
N ARG A 129 20.87 7.89 1.62
CA ARG A 129 19.85 6.99 2.16
C ARG A 129 18.52 7.20 1.44
N VAL A 130 18.05 6.15 0.77
CA VAL A 130 16.76 6.16 0.09
C VAL A 130 15.70 5.50 0.96
N TRP A 131 14.51 6.10 1.04
CA TRP A 131 13.37 5.43 1.65
C TRP A 131 12.77 4.47 0.63
N LEU A 132 12.86 3.18 0.91
CA LEU A 132 12.10 2.19 0.18
C LEU A 132 10.64 2.29 0.63
N GLY A 133 9.81 2.83 -0.26
CA GLY A 133 8.39 3.03 -0.05
C GLY A 133 7.57 1.76 -0.29
N LYS A 134 6.43 1.96 -0.96
CA LYS A 134 5.58 0.86 -1.41
C LYS A 134 6.23 0.10 -2.56
N GLY A 135 6.15 -1.22 -2.49
CA GLY A 135 6.53 -2.14 -3.55
C GLY A 135 5.30 -2.87 -4.09
N HIS A 136 5.20 -2.99 -5.40
CA HIS A 136 4.21 -3.82 -6.06
C HIS A 136 4.89 -5.01 -6.74
N SER A 137 4.26 -6.19 -6.72
CA SER A 137 4.88 -7.43 -7.23
C SER A 137 3.89 -8.22 -8.06
N ILE A 138 4.26 -8.47 -9.30
CA ILE A 138 3.49 -9.20 -10.29
C ILE A 138 4.29 -10.34 -10.89
N VAL A 139 3.58 -11.34 -11.36
CA VAL A 139 4.14 -12.54 -11.97
C VAL A 139 3.94 -12.48 -13.48
N SER A 140 4.88 -12.96 -14.28
CA SER A 140 4.72 -13.17 -15.71
C SER A 140 4.71 -14.65 -16.03
N THR A 141 3.92 -15.00 -17.04
CA THR A 141 3.88 -16.34 -17.67
C THR A 141 4.93 -16.47 -18.79
N LYS A 142 5.58 -15.37 -19.18
CA LYS A 142 6.55 -15.29 -20.28
C LYS A 142 7.95 -15.03 -19.73
N GLN A 143 8.86 -15.99 -19.95
CA GLN A 143 10.28 -15.79 -19.63
C GLN A 143 10.85 -14.61 -20.45
N GLY A 144 11.72 -13.81 -19.82
CA GLY A 144 12.28 -12.60 -20.44
C GLY A 144 11.37 -11.37 -20.40
N ALA A 145 10.15 -11.50 -19.85
CA ALA A 145 9.31 -10.35 -19.52
C ALA A 145 9.66 -9.72 -18.17
N GLU A 146 10.66 -10.24 -17.47
CA GLU A 146 10.97 -9.87 -16.10
C GLU A 146 11.75 -8.55 -16.03
N PHE A 147 11.49 -7.76 -14.99
CA PHE A 147 12.23 -6.54 -14.70
C PHE A 147 12.01 -6.10 -13.25
N PHE A 148 12.96 -5.34 -12.73
CA PHE A 148 12.68 -4.43 -11.62
C PHE A 148 12.52 -3.02 -12.17
N MET A 149 11.48 -2.32 -11.75
CA MET A 149 11.27 -0.91 -12.04
C MET A 149 11.39 -0.13 -10.74
N VAL A 150 12.14 0.96 -10.77
CA VAL A 150 12.37 1.83 -9.62
C VAL A 150 12.01 3.25 -10.04
N ASP A 151 11.01 3.81 -9.38
CA ASP A 151 10.65 5.21 -9.48
C ASP A 151 11.21 5.95 -8.28
N PHE A 152 12.25 6.73 -8.53
CA PHE A 152 12.78 7.65 -7.55
C PHE A 152 11.97 8.93 -7.56
N LEU A 153 11.48 9.33 -6.38
CA LEU A 153 10.88 10.64 -6.16
C LEU A 153 11.79 11.48 -5.29
N ARG A 154 12.12 12.67 -5.77
CA ARG A 154 12.76 13.73 -4.98
C ARG A 154 11.70 14.71 -4.53
N ALA A 155 11.37 14.71 -3.24
CA ALA A 155 10.44 15.66 -2.66
C ALA A 155 11.17 16.95 -2.30
N GLU A 156 10.55 18.10 -2.61
CA GLU A 156 11.12 19.43 -2.35
C GLU A 156 10.07 20.38 -1.75
N GLY A 157 10.57 21.27 -0.88
CA GLY A 157 9.87 22.47 -0.41
C GLY A 157 8.62 22.25 0.45
N GLY A 158 8.13 23.39 0.96
CA GLY A 158 6.77 23.62 1.48
C GLY A 158 6.30 22.82 2.71
N ALA A 159 5.05 23.06 3.07
CA ALA A 159 4.34 22.36 4.14
C ALA A 159 3.39 21.30 3.54
N GLY A 160 3.23 20.18 4.24
CA GLY A 160 2.39 19.07 3.80
C GLY A 160 3.19 17.85 3.36
N TYR A 161 2.54 17.00 2.56
CA TYR A 161 3.03 15.68 2.23
C TYR A 161 2.91 15.36 0.75
N ILE A 162 3.91 14.69 0.19
CA ILE A 162 3.80 13.95 -1.06
C ILE A 162 3.38 12.52 -0.75
N LEU A 163 2.30 12.10 -1.39
CA LEU A 163 1.82 10.73 -1.39
C LEU A 163 2.18 10.09 -2.71
N ALA A 164 2.74 8.88 -2.69
CA ALA A 164 3.14 8.17 -3.89
C ALA A 164 2.82 6.68 -3.82
N ASN A 165 2.32 6.14 -4.93
CA ASN A 165 1.97 4.73 -5.08
C ASN A 165 2.30 4.25 -6.49
N ASN A 166 2.61 2.96 -6.61
CA ASN A 166 2.57 2.26 -7.88
C ASN A 166 1.63 1.06 -7.74
N ASP A 167 0.71 0.92 -8.70
CA ASP A 167 0.02 -0.34 -8.90
C ASP A 167 -0.12 -0.59 -10.41
N THR A 168 0.07 -1.84 -10.79
CA THR A 168 0.02 -2.30 -12.17
C THR A 168 -0.63 -3.67 -12.24
N ILE A 169 -1.41 -3.88 -13.27
CA ILE A 169 -2.16 -5.10 -13.50
C ILE A 169 -1.95 -5.55 -14.95
N GLN A 170 -2.28 -6.82 -15.22
CA GLN A 170 -2.16 -7.38 -16.56
C GLN A 170 -3.53 -7.54 -17.20
N VAL A 171 -4.49 -8.11 -16.46
CA VAL A 171 -5.87 -8.32 -16.92
C VAL A 171 -6.82 -8.10 -15.75
N VAL A 172 -7.86 -7.30 -15.97
CA VAL A 172 -9.01 -7.18 -15.04
C VAL A 172 -10.11 -8.12 -15.48
N ASP A 173 -10.48 -8.04 -16.76
CA ASP A 173 -11.63 -8.71 -17.31
C ASP A 173 -11.28 -9.33 -18.67
N PRO A 174 -11.10 -10.66 -18.73
CA PRO A 174 -10.69 -11.32 -19.97
C PRO A 174 -11.78 -11.32 -21.05
N SER A 175 -13.00 -10.82 -20.77
CA SER A 175 -13.99 -10.60 -21.83
C SER A 175 -13.77 -9.31 -22.62
N GLU A 176 -12.94 -8.40 -22.12
CA GLU A 176 -12.61 -7.13 -22.76
C GLU A 176 -11.44 -7.27 -23.73
N ASP A 177 -11.27 -6.30 -24.63
CA ASP A 177 -10.04 -6.16 -25.41
C ASP A 177 -8.92 -5.59 -24.54
N PHE A 178 -7.66 -5.88 -24.86
CA PHE A 178 -6.49 -5.43 -24.07
C PHE A 178 -6.46 -3.92 -23.83
N ASP A 179 -6.84 -3.17 -24.87
CA ASP A 179 -6.90 -1.72 -24.86
C ASP A 179 -8.33 -1.23 -24.61
N SER A 180 -9.21 -2.03 -24.01
CA SER A 180 -10.53 -1.53 -23.59
C SER A 180 -10.37 -0.35 -22.64
N SER A 181 -11.15 0.72 -22.88
CA SER A 181 -11.14 1.91 -22.03
C SER A 181 -11.49 1.58 -20.57
N LEU A 182 -12.32 0.57 -20.32
CA LEU A 182 -12.66 0.14 -18.97
C LEU A 182 -11.47 -0.51 -18.25
N GLN A 183 -10.74 -1.40 -18.93
CA GLN A 183 -9.56 -2.04 -18.32
C GLN A 183 -8.45 -1.02 -18.03
N VAL A 184 -8.20 -0.11 -18.98
CA VAL A 184 -7.27 1.02 -18.77
C VAL A 184 -7.71 1.87 -17.58
N ALA A 185 -9.01 2.19 -17.49
CA ALA A 185 -9.54 3.00 -16.40
C ALA A 185 -9.33 2.36 -15.03
N VAL A 186 -9.68 1.07 -14.90
CA VAL A 186 -9.47 0.31 -13.66
C VAL A 186 -7.99 0.29 -13.28
N ALA A 187 -7.09 0.02 -14.23
CA ALA A 187 -5.65 -0.06 -13.97
C ALA A 187 -5.08 1.26 -13.41
N ILE A 188 -5.43 2.38 -14.03
CA ILE A 188 -4.96 3.71 -13.62
C ILE A 188 -5.61 4.13 -12.29
N ASN A 189 -6.93 3.90 -12.13
CA ASN A 189 -7.62 4.22 -10.88
C ASN A 189 -7.09 3.43 -9.70
N ASN A 190 -6.75 2.16 -9.91
CA ASN A 190 -6.19 1.33 -8.84
C ASN A 190 -4.87 1.91 -8.29
N ALA A 191 -4.01 2.48 -9.15
CA ALA A 191 -2.82 3.20 -8.70
C ALA A 191 -3.16 4.50 -7.93
N LEU A 192 -4.24 5.19 -8.30
CA LEU A 192 -4.69 6.43 -7.67
C LEU A 192 -5.43 6.22 -6.35
N ASN A 193 -6.11 5.08 -6.20
CA ASN A 193 -7.02 4.82 -5.09
C ASN A 193 -6.33 4.91 -3.74
N ASP A 194 -5.08 4.44 -3.65
CA ASP A 194 -4.29 4.51 -2.42
C ASP A 194 -4.02 5.94 -1.97
N LEU A 195 -3.88 6.89 -2.91
CA LEU A 195 -3.76 8.32 -2.62
C LEU A 195 -5.11 8.88 -2.14
N TYR A 196 -6.18 8.49 -2.84
CA TYR A 196 -7.55 8.88 -2.52
C TYR A 196 -8.00 8.42 -1.14
N THR A 197 -7.55 7.24 -0.68
CA THR A 197 -7.84 6.78 0.68
C THR A 197 -7.36 7.76 1.73
N LYS A 198 -6.26 8.48 1.48
CA LYS A 198 -5.69 9.47 2.40
C LYS A 198 -6.19 10.89 2.17
N GLY A 199 -7.17 11.08 1.28
CA GLY A 199 -7.73 12.39 0.95
C GLY A 199 -6.89 13.22 -0.01
N ALA A 200 -5.84 12.67 -0.63
CA ALA A 200 -5.02 13.38 -1.61
C ALA A 200 -5.65 13.29 -3.01
N TYR A 201 -6.31 14.36 -3.44
CA TYR A 201 -7.01 14.44 -4.74
C TYR A 201 -6.61 15.63 -5.61
N ARG A 202 -5.75 16.53 -5.11
CA ARG A 202 -5.27 17.72 -5.82
C ARG A 202 -3.86 17.46 -6.36
N ASP A 203 -3.50 18.21 -7.40
CA ASP A 203 -2.15 18.18 -8.00
C ASP A 203 -1.65 16.76 -8.30
N VAL A 204 -2.58 15.92 -8.78
CA VAL A 204 -2.32 14.53 -9.12
C VAL A 204 -1.41 14.48 -10.34
N LYS A 205 -0.29 13.78 -10.19
CA LYS A 205 0.68 13.47 -11.23
C LYS A 205 0.70 11.97 -11.48
N ILE A 206 0.74 11.59 -12.75
CA ILE A 206 0.62 10.20 -13.18
C ILE A 206 1.74 9.91 -14.16
N ALA A 207 2.62 8.98 -13.80
CA ALA A 207 3.63 8.39 -14.67
C ALA A 207 3.15 7.00 -15.10
N PRO A 208 2.46 6.86 -16.26
CA PRO A 208 1.88 5.60 -16.67
C PRO A 208 2.95 4.50 -16.83
N VAL A 209 2.56 3.27 -16.55
CA VAL A 209 3.35 2.06 -16.77
C VAL A 209 2.53 1.16 -17.68
N TYR A 210 2.95 0.99 -18.91
CA TYR A 210 2.27 0.13 -19.86
C TYR A 210 3.25 -0.62 -20.75
N ASP A 211 2.86 -1.82 -21.14
CA ASP A 211 3.56 -2.65 -22.10
C ASP A 211 2.56 -3.57 -22.79
N ALA A 212 2.85 -3.95 -24.03
CA ALA A 212 2.00 -4.80 -24.84
C ALA A 212 2.80 -5.33 -26.05
N PRO A 213 2.34 -6.41 -26.68
CA PRO A 213 2.89 -6.83 -27.98
C PRO A 213 2.88 -5.66 -28.99
N PRO A 214 3.90 -5.56 -29.88
CA PRO A 214 4.09 -4.40 -30.76
C PRO A 214 2.86 -3.99 -31.58
N GLN A 215 2.03 -4.95 -31.97
CA GLN A 215 0.80 -4.69 -32.74
C GLN A 215 -0.30 -3.96 -31.95
N TYR A 216 -0.29 -4.05 -30.61
CA TYR A 216 -1.28 -3.42 -29.72
C TYR A 216 -0.73 -2.21 -28.97
N LEU A 217 0.60 -2.03 -28.91
CA LEU A 217 1.25 -1.01 -28.08
C LEU A 217 0.76 0.41 -28.38
N ARG A 218 0.62 0.78 -29.67
CA ARG A 218 0.19 2.14 -30.05
C ARG A 218 -1.24 2.46 -29.63
N SER A 219 -2.17 1.50 -29.73
CA SER A 219 -3.56 1.75 -29.33
C SER A 219 -3.70 1.79 -27.81
N LEU A 220 -2.99 0.90 -27.10
CA LEU A 220 -2.92 0.92 -25.64
C LEU A 220 -2.32 2.24 -25.12
N GLU A 221 -1.18 2.66 -25.67
CA GLU A 221 -0.53 3.93 -25.31
C GLU A 221 -1.49 5.12 -25.46
N ALA A 222 -2.16 5.25 -26.61
CA ALA A 222 -3.07 6.36 -26.86
C ALA A 222 -4.20 6.43 -25.81
N ARG A 223 -4.74 5.27 -25.40
CA ARG A 223 -5.82 5.21 -24.41
C ARG A 223 -5.34 5.44 -22.98
N VAL A 224 -4.20 4.85 -22.61
CA VAL A 224 -3.57 5.05 -21.30
C VAL A 224 -3.28 6.53 -21.08
N ARG A 225 -2.62 7.17 -22.06
CA ARG A 225 -2.28 8.60 -21.99
C ARG A 225 -3.54 9.47 -21.96
N SER A 226 -4.52 9.18 -22.82
CA SER A 226 -5.80 9.90 -22.84
C SER A 226 -6.50 9.84 -21.48
N TYR A 227 -6.69 8.63 -20.93
CA TYR A 227 -7.36 8.47 -19.64
C TYR A 227 -6.58 9.11 -18.49
N ALA A 228 -5.28 8.86 -18.37
CA ALA A 228 -4.46 9.44 -17.32
C ALA A 228 -4.44 10.98 -17.38
N SER A 229 -4.36 11.59 -18.57
CA SER A 229 -4.44 13.05 -18.72
C SER A 229 -5.79 13.65 -18.33
N SER A 230 -6.86 12.85 -18.32
CA SER A 230 -8.19 13.30 -17.84
C SER A 230 -8.29 13.35 -16.32
N LEU A 231 -7.36 12.70 -15.60
CA LEU A 231 -7.35 12.60 -14.14
C LEU A 231 -6.29 13.48 -13.48
N GLY A 232 -5.17 13.74 -14.15
CA GLY A 232 -4.05 14.51 -13.60
C GLY A 232 -3.01 14.87 -14.64
N GLU A 233 -1.92 15.48 -14.18
CA GLU A 233 -0.77 15.84 -15.01
C GLU A 233 0.01 14.57 -15.42
N LEU A 234 0.29 14.43 -16.72
CA LEU A 234 1.12 13.34 -17.21
C LEU A 234 2.60 13.61 -16.94
N VAL A 235 3.28 12.59 -16.43
CA VAL A 235 4.72 12.58 -16.21
C VAL A 235 5.35 11.59 -17.17
N GLU A 236 6.21 12.09 -18.06
CA GLU A 236 6.93 11.24 -19.00
C GLU A 236 7.97 10.39 -18.28
N ALA A 237 7.92 9.08 -18.52
CA ALA A 237 8.86 8.13 -17.96
C ALA A 237 9.10 6.97 -18.94
N PRO A 238 10.30 6.38 -18.97
CA PRO A 238 10.58 5.17 -19.72
C PRO A 238 9.55 4.05 -19.47
N GLN A 239 9.32 3.21 -20.49
CA GLN A 239 8.40 2.07 -20.42
C GLN A 239 9.19 0.73 -20.44
N PRO A 240 8.62 -0.38 -19.93
CA PRO A 240 9.35 -1.65 -19.77
C PRO A 240 9.88 -2.26 -21.07
N GLY A 241 9.13 -2.14 -22.17
CA GLY A 241 9.56 -2.60 -23.49
C GLY A 241 9.80 -4.11 -23.63
N ARG A 242 9.07 -4.94 -22.86
CA ARG A 242 9.19 -6.41 -22.87
C ARG A 242 8.17 -7.11 -23.78
N GLY A 243 7.23 -6.36 -24.34
CA GLY A 243 6.20 -6.91 -25.21
C GLY A 243 5.32 -7.92 -24.47
N TYR A 244 4.97 -7.58 -23.22
CA TYR A 244 4.12 -8.37 -22.35
C TYR A 244 3.07 -7.45 -21.73
N LEU A 245 1.80 -7.85 -21.75
CA LEU A 245 0.71 -6.94 -21.38
C LEU A 245 0.84 -6.50 -19.91
N LEU A 246 0.89 -5.19 -19.72
CA LEU A 246 0.97 -4.53 -18.43
C LEU A 246 0.27 -3.17 -18.55
N ILE A 247 -0.52 -2.79 -17.55
CA ILE A 247 -1.21 -1.50 -17.49
C ILE A 247 -1.26 -1.04 -16.04
N GLY A 248 -0.92 0.23 -15.80
CA GLY A 248 -1.05 0.87 -14.49
C GLY A 248 -0.28 2.17 -14.48
N ALA A 249 0.11 2.62 -13.30
CA ALA A 249 0.88 3.84 -13.15
C ALA A 249 1.63 3.88 -11.83
N THR A 250 2.66 4.72 -11.80
CA THR A 250 3.04 5.39 -10.56
C THR A 250 2.28 6.70 -10.49
N ALA A 251 1.51 6.88 -9.43
CA ALA A 251 0.76 8.09 -9.17
C ALA A 251 1.29 8.77 -7.91
N TYR A 252 1.33 10.11 -7.92
CA TYR A 252 1.69 10.88 -6.75
C TYR A 252 0.94 12.21 -6.69
N ALA A 253 0.68 12.70 -5.49
CA ALA A 253 -0.10 13.91 -5.24
C ALA A 253 0.35 14.62 -3.96
N HIS A 254 0.01 15.90 -3.84
CA HIS A 254 0.23 16.69 -2.62
C HIS A 254 -0.98 16.61 -1.69
N LEU A 255 -0.72 16.58 -0.39
CA LEU A 255 -1.71 16.72 0.67
C LEU A 255 -1.28 17.84 1.63
N ASP A 256 -2.12 18.87 1.73
CA ASP A 256 -1.96 20.03 2.61
C ASP A 256 -2.72 19.87 3.95
N ARG A 257 -2.86 18.63 4.41
CA ARG A 257 -3.54 18.22 5.65
C ARG A 257 -2.75 17.12 6.34
N GLU A 258 -3.00 16.91 7.63
CA GLU A 258 -2.47 15.72 8.31
C GLU A 258 -3.14 14.46 7.76
N PRO A 259 -2.38 13.45 7.29
CA PRO A 259 -2.95 12.25 6.70
C PRO A 259 -3.67 11.40 7.76
N PRO A 260 -4.78 10.71 7.43
CA PRO A 260 -5.55 9.87 8.36
C PRO A 260 -4.78 8.58 8.69
N THR A 261 -3.77 8.74 9.55
CA THR A 261 -2.82 7.69 9.96
C THR A 261 -2.70 7.62 11.49
N PHE A 262 -3.72 8.11 12.19
CA PHE A 262 -3.85 8.16 13.65
C PHE A 262 -4.29 6.82 14.25
N TYR A 263 -3.66 5.72 13.81
CA TYR A 263 -3.95 4.36 14.25
C TYR A 263 -3.85 4.20 15.77
N ASP A 264 -2.91 4.90 16.40
CA ASP A 264 -2.74 4.89 17.85
C ASP A 264 -3.88 5.57 18.62
N LYS A 265 -4.77 6.31 17.94
CA LYS A 265 -5.93 7.00 18.53
C LYS A 265 -7.22 6.19 18.49
N LEU A 266 -7.24 5.07 17.76
CA LEU A 266 -8.41 4.20 17.70
C LEU A 266 -8.77 3.68 19.11
N SER A 267 -10.05 3.75 19.44
CA SER A 267 -10.63 3.40 20.74
C SER A 267 -12.09 2.97 20.58
N GLU A 268 -12.74 2.56 21.67
CA GLU A 268 -14.10 1.97 21.69
C GLU A 268 -15.22 2.85 21.12
N ASP A 269 -14.99 4.16 20.96
CA ASP A 269 -15.93 5.09 20.35
C ASP A 269 -15.81 5.19 18.81
N PHE A 270 -14.90 4.43 18.20
CA PHE A 270 -14.68 4.42 16.75
C PHE A 270 -15.48 3.33 16.04
N TYR A 271 -16.04 3.71 14.89
CA TYR A 271 -16.83 2.88 14.01
C TYR A 271 -16.20 2.85 12.62
N ILE A 272 -16.56 1.82 11.86
CA ILE A 272 -16.02 1.55 10.53
C ILE A 272 -17.11 1.84 9.51
N VAL A 273 -16.90 2.85 8.68
CA VAL A 273 -17.72 3.16 7.51
C VAL A 273 -17.05 2.60 6.28
N LEU A 274 -17.74 1.75 5.52
CA LEU A 274 -17.27 1.27 4.23
C LEU A 274 -18.00 2.06 3.13
N THR A 275 -17.27 2.59 2.15
CA THR A 275 -17.88 3.47 1.13
C THR A 275 -18.81 2.75 0.14
N ARG A 276 -18.62 1.45 -0.07
CA ARG A 276 -19.45 0.60 -0.94
C ARG A 276 -19.18 -0.90 -0.65
N PRO A 277 -20.05 -1.82 -1.11
CA PRO A 277 -19.78 -3.26 -1.02
C PRO A 277 -18.46 -3.67 -1.69
N ILE A 278 -17.86 -4.78 -1.20
CA ILE A 278 -16.57 -5.33 -1.66
C ILE A 278 -16.76 -6.66 -2.41
N GLY A 279 -15.69 -7.35 -2.81
CA GLY A 279 -15.77 -8.67 -3.44
C GLY A 279 -15.91 -8.63 -4.97
N GLU A 280 -15.43 -7.57 -5.60
CA GLU A 280 -15.47 -7.36 -7.06
C GLU A 280 -14.82 -8.51 -7.81
N LEU A 281 -13.67 -9.00 -7.32
CA LEU A 281 -12.91 -10.04 -8.02
C LEU A 281 -13.69 -11.35 -8.09
N ALA A 282 -14.62 -11.63 -7.19
CA ALA A 282 -15.43 -12.84 -7.23
C ALA A 282 -16.22 -12.99 -8.53
N LEU A 283 -16.69 -11.88 -9.12
CA LEU A 283 -17.46 -11.92 -10.37
C LEU A 283 -16.59 -12.33 -11.56
N PHE A 284 -15.43 -11.69 -11.73
CA PHE A 284 -14.52 -11.96 -12.85
C PHE A 284 -13.92 -13.36 -12.76
N THR A 285 -13.54 -13.75 -11.55
CA THR A 285 -12.98 -15.04 -11.18
C THR A 285 -13.95 -16.19 -11.44
N THR A 286 -15.21 -16.02 -11.00
CA THR A 286 -16.29 -16.98 -11.29
C THR A 286 -16.59 -17.05 -12.78
N TYR A 287 -16.61 -15.92 -13.48
CA TYR A 287 -16.84 -15.88 -14.92
C TYR A 287 -15.80 -16.69 -15.70
N VAL A 288 -14.52 -16.58 -15.36
CA VAL A 288 -13.47 -17.42 -15.95
C VAL A 288 -13.73 -18.89 -15.63
N ALA A 289 -14.04 -19.22 -14.38
CA ALA A 289 -14.23 -20.60 -13.90
C ALA A 289 -15.30 -21.35 -14.66
N VAL A 290 -16.50 -20.76 -14.71
CA VAL A 290 -17.67 -21.36 -15.37
C VAL A 290 -17.47 -21.44 -16.88
N ASN A 291 -16.68 -20.55 -17.49
CA ASN A 291 -16.34 -20.68 -18.90
C ASN A 291 -15.30 -21.76 -19.15
N THR A 292 -14.42 -22.07 -18.20
CA THR A 292 -13.41 -23.12 -18.35
C THR A 292 -13.93 -24.54 -18.04
N ASP A 293 -14.93 -24.68 -17.17
CA ASP A 293 -15.46 -25.96 -16.69
C ASP A 293 -16.99 -26.06 -16.89
N GLU A 294 -17.43 -27.04 -17.70
CA GLU A 294 -18.84 -27.25 -18.03
C GLU A 294 -19.69 -27.73 -16.83
N ALA A 295 -19.10 -28.49 -15.90
CA ALA A 295 -19.79 -28.92 -14.70
C ALA A 295 -20.02 -27.75 -13.74
N LEU A 296 -19.01 -26.88 -13.59
CA LEU A 296 -19.16 -25.62 -12.84
C LEU A 296 -20.20 -24.70 -13.47
N LEU A 297 -20.25 -24.59 -14.80
CA LEU A 297 -21.27 -23.80 -15.50
C LEU A 297 -22.69 -24.28 -15.18
N LYS A 298 -22.97 -25.58 -15.35
CA LYS A 298 -24.29 -26.16 -15.05
C LYS A 298 -24.68 -25.97 -13.58
N SER A 299 -23.72 -26.11 -12.68
CA SER A 299 -23.92 -25.86 -11.24
C SER A 299 -24.24 -24.39 -10.96
N PHE A 300 -23.53 -23.45 -11.61
CA PHE A 300 -23.76 -22.02 -11.46
C PHE A 300 -25.13 -21.60 -11.98
N GLU A 301 -25.50 -22.00 -13.20
CA GLU A 301 -26.77 -21.64 -13.83
C GLU A 301 -27.99 -22.17 -13.07
N SER A 302 -27.86 -23.36 -12.45
CA SER A 302 -28.94 -23.96 -11.67
C SER A 302 -29.09 -23.38 -10.25
N ARG A 303 -28.04 -22.79 -9.67
CA ARG A 303 -28.02 -22.37 -8.26
C ARG A 303 -27.93 -20.86 -8.06
N VAL A 304 -27.38 -20.12 -9.02
CA VAL A 304 -27.03 -18.70 -8.89
C VAL A 304 -27.78 -17.87 -9.92
N MET A 305 -27.38 -17.93 -11.20
CA MET A 305 -28.00 -17.19 -12.30
C MET A 305 -27.53 -17.69 -13.67
N PRO A 306 -28.26 -17.43 -14.77
CA PRO A 306 -27.79 -17.66 -16.14
C PRO A 306 -26.44 -16.98 -16.44
N LEU A 307 -25.64 -17.54 -17.33
CA LEU A 307 -24.33 -16.97 -17.68
C LEU A 307 -24.42 -15.53 -18.24
N GLU A 308 -25.47 -15.23 -19.00
CA GLU A 308 -25.70 -13.88 -19.52
C GLU A 308 -25.94 -12.85 -18.41
N ASP A 309 -26.54 -13.27 -17.29
CA ASP A 309 -26.78 -12.41 -16.13
C ASP A 309 -25.49 -12.13 -15.37
N LEU A 310 -24.60 -13.13 -15.28
CA LEU A 310 -23.25 -12.95 -14.75
C LEU A 310 -22.44 -11.98 -15.62
N GLU A 311 -22.51 -12.09 -16.96
CA GLU A 311 -21.86 -11.13 -17.87
C GLU A 311 -22.34 -9.70 -17.62
N ARG A 312 -23.67 -9.50 -17.43
CA ARG A 312 -24.25 -8.19 -17.12
C ARG A 312 -23.84 -7.68 -15.74
N ALA A 313 -23.79 -8.54 -14.73
CA ALA A 313 -23.38 -8.18 -13.37
C ALA A 313 -21.90 -7.75 -13.33
N LYS A 314 -21.03 -8.56 -13.95
CA LYS A 314 -19.61 -8.29 -14.10
C LYS A 314 -19.35 -6.94 -14.78
N ARG A 315 -20.07 -6.64 -15.87
CA ARG A 315 -19.94 -5.35 -16.57
C ARG A 315 -20.30 -4.15 -15.68
N ARG A 316 -21.37 -4.24 -14.90
CA ARG A 316 -21.74 -3.18 -13.93
C ARG A 316 -20.65 -2.96 -12.89
N VAL A 317 -20.07 -4.04 -12.36
CA VAL A 317 -18.97 -3.95 -11.39
C VAL A 317 -17.71 -3.36 -12.05
N LEU A 318 -17.41 -3.73 -13.29
CA LEU A 318 -16.29 -3.15 -14.05
C LEU A 318 -16.46 -1.63 -14.25
N GLU A 319 -17.67 -1.16 -14.54
CA GLU A 319 -17.98 0.27 -14.66
C GLU A 319 -17.80 1.02 -13.32
N ILE A 320 -18.16 0.39 -12.20
CA ILE A 320 -17.89 0.92 -10.85
C ILE A 320 -16.39 1.01 -10.61
N MET A 321 -15.63 -0.06 -10.90
CA MET A 321 -14.17 -0.08 -10.75
C MET A 321 -13.49 0.90 -11.72
N ALA A 322 -14.10 1.24 -12.86
CA ALA A 322 -13.57 2.24 -13.79
C ALA A 322 -13.87 3.69 -13.35
N THR A 323 -14.62 3.88 -12.26
CA THR A 323 -14.92 5.20 -11.70
C THR A 323 -13.88 5.58 -10.64
N PRO A 324 -13.23 6.75 -10.75
CA PRO A 324 -12.23 7.18 -9.77
C PRO A 324 -12.90 7.65 -8.46
N ASN A 325 -12.32 7.26 -7.31
CA ASN A 325 -12.81 7.62 -5.96
C ASN A 325 -12.47 9.07 -5.55
N VAL A 326 -12.33 10.01 -6.49
CA VAL A 326 -11.92 11.41 -6.23
C VAL A 326 -12.89 12.12 -5.27
N GLU A 327 -14.20 11.94 -5.46
CA GLU A 327 -15.19 12.59 -4.59
C GLU A 327 -15.23 11.95 -3.18
N ALA A 328 -14.87 10.67 -3.06
CA ALA A 328 -14.66 10.04 -1.76
C ALA A 328 -13.42 10.61 -1.06
N ALA A 329 -12.33 10.82 -1.80
CA ALA A 329 -11.13 11.48 -1.29
C ALA A 329 -11.42 12.90 -0.81
N ARG A 330 -12.22 13.68 -1.56
CA ARG A 330 -12.67 15.01 -1.16
C ARG A 330 -13.51 14.95 0.13
N ALA A 331 -14.42 13.98 0.23
CA ALA A 331 -15.20 13.77 1.45
C ALA A 331 -14.32 13.43 2.65
N ILE A 332 -13.28 12.61 2.49
CA ILE A 332 -12.31 12.28 3.55
C ILE A 332 -11.51 13.53 3.94
N TYR A 333 -11.03 14.28 2.94
CA TYR A 333 -10.26 15.51 3.11
C TYR A 333 -10.98 16.54 4.00
N ASP A 334 -12.29 16.67 3.84
CA ASP A 334 -13.13 17.61 4.61
C ASP A 334 -13.10 17.34 6.14
N PHE A 335 -12.64 16.16 6.58
CA PHE A 335 -12.51 15.77 7.99
C PHE A 335 -11.04 15.49 8.39
N LEU A 336 -10.06 16.02 7.65
CA LEU A 336 -8.65 15.91 8.04
C LEU A 336 -8.21 17.14 8.85
N PRO A 337 -7.35 16.96 9.87
CA PRO A 337 -6.78 18.09 10.60
C PRO A 337 -5.97 19.01 9.67
N ASP A 338 -5.99 20.31 9.96
CA ASP A 338 -5.03 21.25 9.37
C ASP A 338 -3.58 20.83 9.71
N LEU A 339 -2.61 21.23 8.90
CA LEU A 339 -1.20 20.91 9.16
C LEU A 339 -0.75 21.44 10.52
N GLY A 340 -0.20 20.56 11.35
CA GLY A 340 0.21 20.86 12.73
C GLY A 340 -0.95 20.96 13.74
N GLU A 341 -2.20 20.81 13.30
CA GLU A 341 -3.35 20.73 14.21
C GLU A 341 -3.31 19.42 15.00
N LYS A 342 -3.67 19.49 16.29
CA LYS A 342 -3.81 18.27 17.10
C LYS A 342 -5.03 17.49 16.65
N PHE A 343 -4.88 16.18 16.53
CA PHE A 343 -6.00 15.28 16.28
C PHE A 343 -7.10 15.40 17.35
N ASP A 344 -8.33 15.72 16.93
CA ASP A 344 -9.56 15.63 17.72
C ASP A 344 -10.46 14.55 17.11
N ALA A 345 -10.72 13.50 17.88
CA ALA A 345 -11.55 12.39 17.45
C ALA A 345 -12.96 12.82 17.03
N ARG A 346 -13.50 13.91 17.59
CA ARG A 346 -14.87 14.36 17.31
C ARG A 346 -15.01 15.19 16.04
N SER A 347 -13.89 15.66 15.49
CA SER A 347 -13.83 16.47 14.26
C SER A 347 -13.09 15.75 13.13
N HIS A 348 -12.18 14.83 13.45
CA HIS A 348 -11.25 14.25 12.49
C HIS A 348 -11.42 12.75 12.28
N ILE A 349 -11.24 12.30 11.04
CA ILE A 349 -11.10 10.88 10.69
C ILE A 349 -9.73 10.38 11.18
N ALA A 350 -9.72 9.26 11.91
CA ALA A 350 -8.47 8.72 12.47
C ALA A 350 -7.67 7.94 11.45
N ALA A 351 -8.33 7.03 10.73
CA ALA A 351 -7.66 6.13 9.82
C ALA A 351 -8.52 5.78 8.62
N THR A 352 -7.87 5.57 7.49
CA THR A 352 -8.47 5.04 6.27
C THR A 352 -7.59 3.94 5.67
N ILE A 353 -8.22 3.00 4.98
CA ILE A 353 -7.55 1.88 4.32
C ILE A 353 -8.33 1.46 3.05
N ASP A 354 -7.61 1.05 2.02
CA ASP A 354 -8.20 0.45 0.82
C ASP A 354 -8.65 -0.99 1.10
N VAL A 355 -9.82 -1.38 0.60
CA VAL A 355 -10.33 -2.76 0.68
C VAL A 355 -10.25 -3.41 -0.71
N SER A 356 -9.06 -3.88 -1.07
CA SER A 356 -8.77 -4.52 -2.37
C SER A 356 -8.33 -5.98 -2.22
N GLY A 357 -7.09 -6.31 -2.62
CA GLY A 357 -6.62 -7.69 -2.76
C GLY A 357 -6.77 -8.54 -1.49
N PRO A 358 -6.43 -8.03 -0.29
CA PRO A 358 -6.64 -8.75 0.97
C PRO A 358 -8.10 -8.89 1.42
N GLY A 359 -9.07 -8.26 0.75
CA GLY A 359 -10.49 -8.35 1.10
C GLY A 359 -10.77 -7.97 2.57
N ILE A 360 -11.52 -8.81 3.28
CA ILE A 360 -11.88 -8.63 4.69
C ILE A 360 -10.66 -8.57 5.64
N PHE A 361 -9.49 -9.08 5.23
CA PHE A 361 -8.31 -9.12 6.10
C PHE A 361 -7.71 -7.74 6.37
N VAL A 362 -8.03 -6.72 5.57
CA VAL A 362 -7.57 -5.33 5.80
C VAL A 362 -8.00 -4.81 7.18
N PHE A 363 -9.17 -5.21 7.68
CA PHE A 363 -9.64 -4.83 9.02
C PHE A 363 -8.78 -5.46 10.12
N LYS A 364 -8.28 -6.67 9.89
CA LYS A 364 -7.33 -7.32 10.79
C LYS A 364 -5.96 -6.65 10.75
N GLU A 365 -5.51 -6.19 9.57
CA GLU A 365 -4.29 -5.39 9.46
C GLU A 365 -4.38 -4.09 10.27
N VAL A 366 -5.51 -3.37 10.19
CA VAL A 366 -5.74 -2.17 11.00
C VAL A 366 -5.79 -2.49 12.49
N ALA A 367 -6.47 -3.57 12.89
CA ALA A 367 -6.55 -4.03 14.28
C ALA A 367 -5.15 -4.29 14.86
N GLU A 368 -4.33 -5.09 14.16
CA GLU A 368 -2.95 -5.42 14.54
C GLU A 368 -2.06 -4.17 14.62
N ARG A 369 -2.16 -3.30 13.62
CA ARG A 369 -1.37 -2.06 13.56
C ARG A 369 -1.71 -1.09 14.70
N SER A 370 -2.98 -1.04 15.07
CA SER A 370 -3.49 -0.09 16.07
C SER A 370 -3.45 -0.66 17.50
N SER A 371 -3.11 -1.94 17.66
CA SER A 371 -3.19 -2.67 18.92
C SER A 371 -4.58 -2.55 19.55
N VAL A 372 -5.61 -2.77 18.73
CA VAL A 372 -7.03 -2.77 19.11
C VAL A 372 -7.69 -4.03 18.57
N ASP A 373 -8.78 -4.44 19.21
CA ASP A 373 -9.66 -5.45 18.63
C ASP A 373 -10.79 -4.77 17.84
N VAL A 374 -11.18 -5.39 16.73
CA VAL A 374 -12.22 -4.90 15.81
C VAL A 374 -13.32 -5.94 15.69
N GLU A 375 -14.57 -5.47 15.64
CA GLU A 375 -15.75 -6.29 15.36
C GLU A 375 -16.44 -5.77 14.10
N LEU A 376 -16.69 -6.65 13.14
CA LEU A 376 -17.56 -6.38 11.99
C LEU A 376 -18.97 -6.89 12.30
N PHE A 377 -19.97 -6.05 12.04
CA PHE A 377 -21.39 -6.39 12.11
C PHE A 377 -21.87 -7.07 10.83
N ASP A 378 -21.29 -6.68 9.69
CA ASP A 378 -21.64 -7.16 8.37
C ASP A 378 -20.43 -7.08 7.42
N VAL A 379 -20.49 -7.85 6.33
CA VAL A 379 -19.52 -7.84 5.25
C VAL A 379 -20.28 -7.67 3.94
N PRO A 380 -20.64 -6.43 3.55
CA PRO A 380 -21.45 -6.19 2.37
C PRO A 380 -20.66 -6.54 1.11
N LEU A 381 -21.19 -7.45 0.30
CA LEU A 381 -20.59 -7.92 -0.95
C LEU A 381 -21.33 -7.39 -2.17
N MET A 382 -20.61 -7.19 -3.26
CA MET A 382 -21.16 -6.82 -4.57
C MET A 382 -22.24 -7.80 -5.02
N ASP A 383 -21.98 -9.10 -4.85
CA ASP A 383 -22.98 -10.15 -5.01
C ASP A 383 -22.68 -11.33 -4.05
N PRO A 384 -23.40 -11.44 -2.92
CA PRO A 384 -23.18 -12.50 -1.94
C PRO A 384 -23.36 -13.91 -2.49
N ASN A 385 -24.22 -14.12 -3.51
CA ASN A 385 -24.46 -15.44 -4.09
C ASN A 385 -23.29 -15.87 -4.96
N ILE A 386 -22.74 -14.96 -5.76
CA ILE A 386 -21.53 -15.21 -6.57
C ILE A 386 -20.33 -15.45 -5.66
N SER A 387 -20.10 -14.60 -4.64
CA SER A 387 -18.98 -14.80 -3.70
C SER A 387 -19.09 -16.13 -2.94
N ARG A 388 -20.29 -16.52 -2.53
CA ARG A 388 -20.52 -17.84 -1.91
C ARG A 388 -20.19 -18.96 -2.88
N PHE A 389 -20.69 -18.89 -4.11
CA PHE A 389 -20.41 -19.89 -5.14
C PHE A 389 -18.89 -20.02 -5.39
N ALA A 390 -18.19 -18.88 -5.48
CA ALA A 390 -16.76 -18.87 -5.70
C ALA A 390 -15.99 -19.56 -4.55
N ALA A 391 -16.37 -19.29 -3.30
CA ALA A 391 -15.75 -19.92 -2.14
C ALA A 391 -16.09 -21.43 -2.03
N GLU A 392 -17.36 -21.81 -2.16
CA GLU A 392 -17.80 -23.20 -2.03
C GLU A 392 -17.18 -24.14 -3.07
N ASN A 393 -16.95 -23.64 -4.28
CA ASN A 393 -16.36 -24.40 -5.37
C ASN A 393 -14.83 -24.22 -5.46
N TYR A 394 -14.19 -23.65 -4.43
CA TYR A 394 -12.74 -23.40 -4.38
C TYR A 394 -12.20 -22.63 -5.59
N VAL A 395 -13.08 -21.81 -6.20
CA VAL A 395 -12.72 -20.91 -7.29
C VAL A 395 -11.73 -19.88 -6.76
N MET A 396 -11.97 -19.34 -5.56
CA MET A 396 -11.04 -18.41 -4.92
C MET A 396 -10.90 -18.65 -3.41
N PRO A 397 -9.70 -18.42 -2.85
CA PRO A 397 -9.42 -18.62 -1.42
C PRO A 397 -10.15 -17.62 -0.53
N ASP A 398 -10.33 -16.39 -1.01
CA ASP A 398 -11.04 -15.29 -0.34
C ASP A 398 -11.96 -14.57 -1.35
N ALA A 399 -13.26 -14.83 -1.25
CA ALA A 399 -14.28 -14.24 -2.14
C ALA A 399 -14.74 -12.83 -1.72
N THR A 400 -14.06 -12.21 -0.77
CA THR A 400 -14.24 -10.82 -0.35
C THR A 400 -13.22 -9.87 -1.01
N ALA A 401 -12.23 -10.41 -1.72
CA ALA A 401 -11.17 -9.66 -2.39
C ALA A 401 -11.68 -8.77 -3.54
N GLY A 402 -11.03 -7.62 -3.70
CA GLY A 402 -11.38 -6.56 -4.64
C GLY A 402 -10.20 -5.97 -5.42
N THR A 403 -10.52 -5.00 -6.28
CA THR A 403 -9.55 -4.19 -7.03
C THR A 403 -10.14 -2.81 -7.27
N ASN A 404 -9.31 -1.77 -7.16
CA ASN A 404 -9.75 -0.38 -7.06
C ASN A 404 -10.91 -0.26 -6.04
N GLY A 405 -10.62 -0.73 -4.82
CA GLY A 405 -11.60 -1.20 -3.85
C GLY A 405 -12.46 -0.12 -3.20
N ALA A 406 -13.29 -0.55 -2.27
CA ALA A 406 -13.97 0.36 -1.35
C ALA A 406 -12.96 0.99 -0.38
N ILE A 407 -13.30 2.14 0.20
CA ILE A 407 -12.49 2.75 1.26
C ILE A 407 -13.17 2.45 2.59
N ALA A 408 -12.42 1.89 3.53
CA ALA A 408 -12.84 1.76 4.92
C ALA A 408 -12.33 2.95 5.72
N ILE A 409 -13.24 3.61 6.44
CA ILE A 409 -13.00 4.84 7.20
C ILE A 409 -13.29 4.57 8.67
N PHE A 410 -12.30 4.79 9.52
CA PHE A 410 -12.41 4.68 10.97
C PHE A 410 -12.67 6.07 11.56
N ALA A 411 -13.90 6.29 11.99
CA ALA A 411 -14.37 7.58 12.50
C ALA A 411 -15.05 7.42 13.85
N HIS A 412 -14.92 8.44 14.70
CA HIS A 412 -15.63 8.48 15.98
C HIS A 412 -17.15 8.54 15.75
N LYS A 413 -17.94 7.96 16.65
CA LYS A 413 -19.41 7.90 16.54
C LYS A 413 -20.10 9.24 16.26
N SER A 414 -19.53 10.36 16.71
CA SER A 414 -20.08 11.71 16.45
C SER A 414 -19.95 12.17 15.00
N LEU A 415 -19.08 11.54 14.21
CA LEU A 415 -18.84 11.86 12.81
C LEU A 415 -19.65 10.98 11.85
N LEU A 416 -20.35 9.95 12.34
CA LEU A 416 -21.04 8.99 11.48
C LEU A 416 -22.09 9.64 10.60
N ASP A 417 -23.03 10.37 11.19
CA ASP A 417 -24.11 11.03 10.45
C ASP A 417 -23.58 12.00 9.38
N PRO A 418 -22.73 13.00 9.70
CA PRO A 418 -22.23 13.93 8.69
C PRO A 418 -21.38 13.24 7.60
N LEU A 419 -20.61 12.20 7.95
CA LEU A 419 -19.81 11.44 6.99
C LEU A 419 -20.70 10.63 6.04
N LEU A 420 -21.69 9.90 6.58
CA LEU A 420 -22.64 9.11 5.79
C LEU A 420 -23.45 10.03 4.86
N ASP A 421 -23.95 11.16 5.35
CA ASP A 421 -24.68 12.15 4.56
C ASP A 421 -23.83 12.73 3.42
N ARG A 422 -22.53 12.93 3.67
CA ARG A 422 -21.58 13.41 2.65
C ARG A 422 -21.34 12.34 1.59
N LEU A 423 -21.07 11.11 1.99
CA LEU A 423 -20.76 9.99 1.09
C LEU A 423 -21.98 9.52 0.29
N ALA A 424 -23.17 9.52 0.88
CA ALA A 424 -24.41 9.06 0.24
C ALA A 424 -24.84 9.93 -0.95
N LYS A 425 -24.35 11.17 -1.03
CA LYS A 425 -24.57 12.08 -2.18
C LYS A 425 -23.73 11.70 -3.41
N ILE A 426 -22.75 10.80 -3.26
CA ILE A 426 -21.88 10.38 -4.36
C ILE A 426 -22.54 9.20 -5.10
N PRO A 427 -22.89 9.33 -6.40
CA PRO A 427 -23.80 8.40 -7.08
C PRO A 427 -23.43 6.91 -7.04
N HIS A 428 -22.12 6.60 -7.09
CA HIS A 428 -21.58 5.24 -7.13
C HIS A 428 -21.23 4.66 -5.76
N LEU A 429 -21.36 5.44 -4.68
CA LEU A 429 -21.11 4.97 -3.32
C LEU A 429 -22.40 4.47 -2.66
N ARG A 430 -22.25 3.53 -1.74
CA ARG A 430 -23.32 3.00 -0.90
C ARG A 430 -22.73 2.84 0.51
N PRO A 431 -22.50 3.97 1.21
CA PRO A 431 -21.78 3.95 2.46
C PRO A 431 -22.59 3.24 3.54
N ALA A 432 -21.94 2.41 4.34
CA ALA A 432 -22.56 1.69 5.44
C ALA A 432 -21.61 1.57 6.63
N VAL A 433 -22.17 1.61 7.84
CA VAL A 433 -21.43 1.26 9.05
C VAL A 433 -21.36 -0.27 9.13
N VAL A 434 -20.16 -0.82 9.04
CA VAL A 434 -19.93 -2.27 8.94
C VAL A 434 -19.30 -2.87 10.19
N GLY A 435 -18.87 -2.03 11.14
CA GLY A 435 -18.21 -2.52 12.35
C GLY A 435 -17.82 -1.43 13.34
N ARG A 436 -17.14 -1.83 14.39
CA ARG A 436 -16.61 -0.97 15.46
C ARG A 436 -15.27 -1.46 15.99
N VAL A 437 -14.56 -0.54 16.65
CA VAL A 437 -13.39 -0.84 17.46
C VAL A 437 -13.87 -1.21 18.88
N LEU A 438 -13.35 -2.28 19.46
CA LEU A 438 -13.74 -2.74 20.80
C LEU A 438 -12.86 -2.15 21.92
N GLY A 439 -11.74 -1.53 21.57
CA GLY A 439 -10.74 -1.02 22.51
C GLY A 439 -9.38 -1.68 22.33
N ARG A 440 -8.45 -1.42 23.25
CA ARG A 440 -7.09 -1.98 23.19
C ARG A 440 -7.13 -3.51 23.26
N GLY A 441 -6.33 -4.15 22.41
CA GLY A 441 -6.36 -5.60 22.25
C GLY A 441 -5.15 -6.13 21.47
N ASP A 442 -5.20 -7.40 21.11
CA ASP A 442 -4.11 -8.11 20.45
C ASP A 442 -4.14 -7.98 18.91
N GLY A 443 -5.07 -7.19 18.36
CA GLY A 443 -5.27 -7.11 16.91
C GLY A 443 -6.23 -8.17 16.37
N ARG A 444 -7.24 -8.53 17.16
CA ARG A 444 -8.25 -9.52 16.76
C ARG A 444 -9.29 -8.88 15.84
N LEU A 445 -9.76 -9.66 14.88
CA LEU A 445 -10.88 -9.31 14.04
C LEU A 445 -12.02 -10.30 14.31
N ILE A 446 -13.11 -9.82 14.88
CA ILE A 446 -14.34 -10.58 15.08
C ILE A 446 -15.22 -10.31 13.86
N VAL A 447 -15.67 -11.39 13.21
CA VAL A 447 -16.52 -11.33 12.02
C VAL A 447 -17.81 -12.12 12.24
N PRO A 448 -18.91 -11.78 11.54
CA PRO A 448 -20.12 -12.60 11.55
C PRO A 448 -19.81 -14.02 11.07
N GLN A 449 -20.52 -15.02 11.60
CA GLN A 449 -20.29 -16.42 11.19
C GLN A 449 -20.55 -16.63 9.69
N GLU A 450 -21.50 -15.88 9.15
CA GLU A 450 -21.85 -15.86 7.74
C GLU A 450 -20.67 -15.41 6.87
N ALA A 451 -19.77 -14.56 7.36
CA ALA A 451 -18.61 -14.11 6.60
C ALA A 451 -17.63 -15.25 6.29
N LEU A 452 -17.56 -16.26 7.16
CA LEU A 452 -16.65 -17.41 6.99
C LEU A 452 -17.00 -18.27 5.76
N GLN A 453 -18.24 -18.19 5.27
CA GLN A 453 -18.69 -18.92 4.08
C GLN A 453 -18.01 -18.39 2.80
N TYR A 454 -17.47 -17.17 2.82
CA TYR A 454 -16.81 -16.54 1.67
C TYR A 454 -15.31 -16.81 1.61
N ILE A 455 -14.74 -17.47 2.62
CA ILE A 455 -13.32 -17.82 2.66
C ILE A 455 -13.22 -19.32 2.47
N SER A 456 -12.66 -19.81 1.37
CA SER A 456 -12.53 -21.27 1.15
C SER A 456 -11.25 -21.85 1.75
N SER A 457 -10.20 -21.02 1.86
CA SER A 457 -8.92 -21.44 2.43
C SER A 457 -9.02 -21.64 3.95
N ARG A 458 -8.74 -22.87 4.39
CA ARG A 458 -8.68 -23.22 5.82
C ARG A 458 -7.67 -22.35 6.58
N ARG A 459 -6.49 -22.13 6.00
CA ARG A 459 -5.43 -21.32 6.59
C ARG A 459 -5.85 -19.85 6.76
N LEU A 460 -6.56 -19.30 5.78
CA LEU A 460 -7.11 -17.94 5.88
C LEU A 460 -8.22 -17.86 6.93
N ARG A 461 -9.10 -18.86 7.02
CA ARG A 461 -10.11 -18.93 8.10
C ARG A 461 -9.48 -18.95 9.48
N GLU A 462 -8.42 -19.74 9.69
CA GLU A 462 -7.68 -19.80 10.96
C GLU A 462 -7.07 -18.45 11.34
N LYS A 463 -6.67 -17.62 10.35
CA LYS A 463 -6.21 -16.24 10.60
C LYS A 463 -7.35 -15.28 10.99
N LEU A 464 -8.60 -15.53 10.58
CA LEU A 464 -9.76 -14.75 11.00
C LEU A 464 -10.27 -15.15 12.39
N THR A 465 -10.33 -16.45 12.67
CA THR A 465 -10.91 -16.98 13.91
C THR A 465 -9.91 -17.13 15.05
N GLY A 466 -8.61 -17.10 14.75
CA GLY A 466 -7.52 -17.24 15.72
C GLY A 466 -6.82 -15.92 16.07
N THR A 467 -5.86 -16.01 17.00
CA THR A 467 -4.97 -14.90 17.37
C THR A 467 -3.75 -14.78 16.44
N ALA A 468 -3.64 -15.63 15.42
CA ALA A 468 -2.50 -15.64 14.52
C ALA A 468 -2.39 -14.29 13.77
N PRO A 469 -1.21 -13.66 13.75
CA PRO A 469 -1.05 -12.38 13.08
C PRO A 469 -1.08 -12.55 11.56
N VAL A 470 -1.79 -11.67 10.86
CA VAL A 470 -1.76 -11.57 9.39
C VAL A 470 -0.47 -10.89 8.93
N LEU A 471 -0.02 -9.88 9.66
CA LEU A 471 1.19 -9.13 9.32
C LEU A 471 2.48 -9.87 9.72
N GLY A 472 2.41 -11.01 10.40
CA GLY A 472 3.58 -11.84 10.71
C GLY A 472 4.73 -11.11 11.42
N GLY A 473 4.42 -10.09 12.23
CA GLY A 473 5.42 -9.24 12.88
C GLY A 473 5.96 -8.08 12.03
N LEU A 474 5.51 -7.91 10.77
CA LEU A 474 5.77 -6.71 9.94
C LEU A 474 5.14 -5.45 10.55
N ALA A 475 4.07 -5.60 11.33
CA ALA A 475 3.43 -4.51 12.09
C ALA A 475 4.40 -3.77 13.03
N ARG A 476 5.47 -4.43 13.47
CA ARG A 476 6.48 -3.89 14.41
C ARG A 476 7.78 -3.40 13.74
N VAL A 477 7.85 -3.37 12.41
CA VAL A 477 9.07 -3.01 11.65
C VAL A 477 9.19 -1.50 11.38
N VAL A 478 8.24 -0.71 11.90
CA VAL A 478 8.13 0.71 11.58
C VAL A 478 9.33 1.49 12.10
N GLU A 479 10.20 1.95 11.19
CA GLU A 479 11.08 3.08 11.45
C GLU A 479 10.29 4.35 11.05
N ARG A 480 9.82 5.14 12.02
CA ARG A 480 9.19 6.45 11.72
C ARG A 480 10.25 7.52 11.84
N PRO A 481 10.77 8.11 10.76
CA PRO A 481 11.82 9.11 10.90
C PRO A 481 11.31 10.34 11.66
N ALA A 482 11.95 10.68 12.76
CA ALA A 482 11.68 11.84 13.59
C ALA A 482 12.98 12.56 13.92
N ARG A 483 12.85 13.84 14.28
CA ARG A 483 13.92 14.64 14.87
C ARG A 483 13.45 15.14 16.22
N ALA A 484 14.32 15.06 17.21
CA ALA A 484 14.10 15.70 18.50
C ALA A 484 15.29 16.56 18.88
N ARG A 485 14.99 17.74 19.41
CA ARG A 485 15.95 18.63 20.07
C ARG A 485 15.62 18.65 21.56
N ALA A 486 16.51 18.12 22.38
CA ALA A 486 16.36 18.07 23.82
C ALA A 486 17.37 18.99 24.51
N TYR A 487 16.90 19.76 25.49
CA TYR A 487 17.74 20.55 26.38
C TYR A 487 17.86 19.83 27.72
N VAL A 488 19.09 19.48 28.10
CA VAL A 488 19.39 18.74 29.34
C VAL A 488 20.14 19.64 30.31
N GLU A 489 19.73 19.66 31.57
CA GLU A 489 20.33 20.48 32.62
C GLU A 489 20.68 19.65 33.87
N GLY A 490 21.64 20.12 34.66
CA GLY A 490 22.19 19.42 35.83
C GLY A 490 23.69 19.17 35.69
N GLU A 491 24.20 18.07 36.25
CA GLU A 491 25.59 17.65 36.08
C GLU A 491 25.78 17.03 34.69
N VAL A 492 25.86 17.87 33.66
CA VAL A 492 25.94 17.44 32.25
C VAL A 492 27.21 17.91 31.53
N GLN A 493 27.95 18.88 32.08
CA GLN A 493 29.22 19.36 31.52
C GLN A 493 30.40 18.85 32.35
N GLY A 494 31.51 18.48 31.70
CA GLY A 494 32.73 18.01 32.37
C GLY A 494 32.68 16.57 32.93
N VAL A 495 31.52 15.90 32.84
CA VAL A 495 31.29 14.56 33.45
C VAL A 495 31.24 13.40 32.45
N GLY A 496 31.61 13.63 31.19
CA GLY A 496 31.55 12.59 30.14
C GLY A 496 30.14 12.33 29.57
N PHE A 497 29.18 13.22 29.82
CA PHE A 497 27.80 13.12 29.31
C PHE A 497 27.72 12.97 27.78
N ARG A 498 28.27 13.93 27.02
CA ARG A 498 28.23 13.96 25.54
C ARG A 498 28.80 12.67 24.89
N PRO A 499 29.98 12.15 25.29
CA PRO A 499 30.48 10.85 24.81
C PRO A 499 29.52 9.68 25.03
N ILE A 500 28.85 9.63 26.19
CA ILE A 500 27.89 8.56 26.51
C ILE A 500 26.61 8.70 25.69
N VAL A 501 26.09 9.92 25.52
CA VAL A 501 24.94 10.20 24.65
C VAL A 501 25.25 9.78 23.20
N ARG A 502 26.42 10.15 22.66
CA ARG A 502 26.86 9.70 21.33
C ARG A 502 26.88 8.18 21.21
N ALA A 503 27.43 7.48 22.20
CA ALA A 503 27.50 6.02 22.17
C ALA A 503 26.10 5.38 22.16
N ARG A 504 25.17 5.91 22.98
CA ARG A 504 23.77 5.45 23.01
C ARG A 504 23.05 5.74 21.68
N ALA A 505 23.20 6.94 21.16
CA ALA A 505 22.59 7.34 19.90
C ALA A 505 23.08 6.47 18.73
N ARG A 506 24.40 6.25 18.62
CA ARG A 506 24.97 5.33 17.62
C ARG A 506 24.51 3.89 17.79
N ALA A 507 24.40 3.39 19.02
CA ALA A 507 23.88 2.04 19.29
C ALA A 507 22.40 1.89 18.87
N LEU A 508 21.65 2.99 18.86
CA LEU A 508 20.29 3.07 18.35
C LEU A 508 20.22 3.38 16.84
N GLY A 509 21.36 3.59 16.16
CA GLY A 509 21.41 3.95 14.74
C GLY A 509 20.85 5.35 14.45
N LEU A 510 20.97 6.28 15.39
CA LEU A 510 20.55 7.68 15.26
C LEU A 510 21.72 8.56 14.84
N THR A 511 21.44 9.61 14.07
CA THR A 511 22.39 10.68 13.68
C THR A 511 22.05 11.98 14.41
N GLY A 512 22.95 12.97 14.44
CA GLY A 512 22.72 14.23 15.17
C GLY A 512 23.96 14.75 15.91
N TYR A 513 23.76 15.47 17.02
CA TYR A 513 24.87 15.94 17.85
C TYR A 513 24.47 16.15 19.31
N ALA A 514 25.49 16.22 20.18
CA ALA A 514 25.34 16.74 21.54
C ALA A 514 26.37 17.86 21.79
N ALA A 515 25.89 19.06 22.14
CA ALA A 515 26.73 20.27 22.30
C ALA A 515 26.49 20.97 23.65
N ASN A 516 27.57 21.48 24.25
CA ASN A 516 27.46 22.31 25.46
C ASN A 516 26.89 23.68 25.11
N LEU A 517 25.97 24.18 25.94
CA LEU A 517 25.49 25.54 25.88
C LEU A 517 26.20 26.43 26.92
N PRO A 518 26.36 27.75 26.65
CA PRO A 518 26.99 28.69 27.58
C PRO A 518 26.27 28.84 28.92
N ASP A 519 24.98 28.50 28.97
CA ASP A 519 24.14 28.56 30.18
C ASP A 519 24.28 27.33 31.09
N GLY A 520 25.20 26.41 30.76
CA GLY A 520 25.46 25.20 31.53
C GLY A 520 24.65 23.98 31.10
N ARG A 521 23.69 24.13 30.17
CA ARG A 521 22.92 23.01 29.61
C ARG A 521 23.70 22.26 28.52
N VAL A 522 23.18 21.10 28.12
CA VAL A 522 23.59 20.40 26.91
C VAL A 522 22.40 20.31 25.97
N GLU A 523 22.59 20.74 24.73
CA GLU A 523 21.64 20.52 23.64
C GLU A 523 21.95 19.18 22.98
N VAL A 524 20.93 18.34 22.81
CA VAL A 524 21.01 17.07 22.08
C VAL A 524 20.04 17.10 20.93
N VAL A 525 20.54 17.04 19.70
CA VAL A 525 19.72 16.85 18.50
C VAL A 525 19.90 15.42 18.04
N ALA A 526 18.81 14.70 17.83
CA ALA A 526 18.83 13.32 17.33
C ALA A 526 17.83 13.15 16.19
N GLU A 527 18.26 12.48 15.14
CA GLU A 527 17.48 12.13 13.95
C GLU A 527 17.54 10.61 13.70
N GLY A 528 16.41 10.04 13.32
CA GLY A 528 16.30 8.62 12.98
C GLY A 528 14.92 8.08 13.33
N ASP A 529 14.79 6.78 13.56
CA ASP A 529 13.51 6.17 13.94
C ASP A 529 12.92 6.80 15.23
N ALA A 530 11.64 7.13 15.23
CA ALA A 530 10.94 7.92 16.25
C ALA A 530 10.91 7.18 17.57
N GLU A 531 10.71 5.86 17.55
CA GLU A 531 10.74 5.06 18.77
C GLU A 531 12.16 5.03 19.35
N ARG A 532 13.19 4.99 18.50
CA ARG A 532 14.59 5.09 18.94
C ARG A 532 14.97 6.48 19.41
N VAL A 533 14.52 7.55 18.74
CA VAL A 533 14.72 8.94 19.16
C VAL A 533 14.04 9.16 20.51
N LYS A 534 12.80 8.71 20.66
CA LYS A 534 12.06 8.75 21.93
C LYS A 534 12.78 7.98 23.03
N LYS A 535 13.24 6.76 22.73
CA LYS A 535 14.04 5.95 23.65
C LYS A 535 15.33 6.65 24.06
N LEU A 536 16.05 7.29 23.12
CA LEU A 536 17.24 8.06 23.45
C LEU A 536 16.91 9.20 24.42
N VAL A 537 15.85 9.98 24.13
CA VAL A 537 15.37 11.09 24.96
C VAL A 537 15.03 10.61 26.38
N GLU A 538 14.31 9.50 26.50
CA GLU A 538 13.98 8.86 27.79
C GLU A 538 15.23 8.39 28.55
N GLU A 539 16.28 7.98 27.84
CA GLU A 539 17.53 7.47 28.42
C GLU A 539 18.60 8.55 28.68
N LEU A 540 18.40 9.82 28.29
CA LEU A 540 19.44 10.87 28.35
C LEU A 540 20.06 10.99 29.75
N CYS A 541 19.24 11.06 30.79
CA CYS A 541 19.72 11.22 32.17
C CYS A 541 19.99 9.91 32.91
N ARG A 542 19.89 8.76 32.23
CA ARG A 542 20.21 7.47 32.86
C ARG A 542 21.70 7.42 33.22
N GLY A 543 22.00 7.34 34.51
CA GLY A 543 23.37 7.28 35.02
C GLY A 543 24.05 8.64 35.23
N PHE A 544 23.28 9.75 35.16
CA PHE A 544 23.76 11.11 35.45
C PHE A 544 22.79 11.82 36.40
N ASN A 545 23.29 12.77 37.18
CA ASN A 545 22.46 13.63 38.01
C ASN A 545 21.94 14.82 37.17
N CYS A 546 21.00 14.56 36.26
CA CYS A 546 20.41 15.55 35.37
C CYS A 546 18.91 15.38 35.18
N ARG A 547 18.28 16.37 34.54
CA ARG A 547 16.91 16.28 34.02
C ARG A 547 16.85 16.81 32.59
N VAL A 548 15.93 16.25 31.81
CA VAL A 548 15.55 16.81 30.51
C VAL A 548 14.59 17.97 30.78
N ALA A 549 15.02 19.20 30.48
CA ALA A 549 14.25 20.40 30.75
C ALA A 549 13.16 20.63 29.71
N GLU A 550 13.47 20.34 28.45
CA GLU A 550 12.59 20.59 27.30
C GLU A 550 12.93 19.61 26.17
N VAL A 551 11.91 19.20 25.42
CA VAL A 551 12.04 18.39 24.21
C VAL A 551 11.15 19.01 23.13
N ILE A 552 11.77 19.42 22.03
CA ILE A 552 11.10 19.96 20.84
C ILE A 552 11.16 18.87 19.77
N TRP A 553 9.99 18.43 19.30
CA TRP A 553 9.88 17.49 18.19
C TRP A 553 9.82 18.25 16.87
N GLU A 554 10.69 17.89 15.94
CA GLU A 554 10.87 18.55 14.65
C GLU A 554 10.75 17.52 13.51
N GLY A 555 10.52 17.99 12.28
CA GLY A 555 10.59 17.14 11.09
C GLY A 555 12.01 16.59 10.88
N TYR A 556 12.12 15.35 10.42
CA TYR A 556 13.38 14.75 10.03
C TYR A 556 14.01 15.54 8.88
N THR A 557 15.27 15.97 9.03
CA THR A 557 15.97 16.74 7.99
C THR A 557 17.02 15.92 7.25
N GLY A 558 17.55 14.86 7.87
CA GLY A 558 18.65 14.06 7.31
C GLY A 558 19.95 14.85 7.21
N ALA A 559 20.09 15.92 7.98
CA ALA A 559 21.22 16.85 7.90
C ALA A 559 22.53 16.24 8.44
N TYR A 560 22.45 15.12 9.17
CA TYR A 560 23.59 14.49 9.83
C TYR A 560 23.87 13.10 9.27
N SER A 561 25.11 12.87 8.87
CA SER A 561 25.60 11.55 8.44
C SER A 561 26.06 10.65 9.60
N ASP A 562 26.23 11.20 10.80
CA ASP A 562 26.67 10.50 12.02
C ASP A 562 26.17 11.26 13.26
N PHE A 563 26.51 10.77 14.46
CA PHE A 563 26.28 11.45 15.74
C PHE A 563 27.56 12.12 16.27
N GLU A 564 27.57 13.44 16.28
CA GLU A 564 28.73 14.26 16.58
C GLU A 564 28.74 14.80 18.03
N ILE A 565 29.89 15.31 18.47
CA ILE A 565 30.04 15.99 19.76
C ILE A 565 30.52 17.41 19.48
N GLY A 566 29.72 18.39 19.89
CA GLY A 566 30.01 19.82 19.79
C GLY A 566 30.48 20.44 21.11
#